data_AF-A0A7S3I593-F1
#
_entry.id   AF-A0A7S3I593-F1
#
_cell.length_a   1.000
_cell.length_b   1.000
_cell.length_c   1.000
_cell.angle_alpha   90.00
_cell.angle_beta   90.00
_cell.angle_gamma   90.00
#
_symmetry.space_group_name_H-M   'P 1'
#
loop_
_entity.id
_entity.type
_entity.pdbx_description
1 polymer ?
#
loop_
_entity_poly.entity_id
_entity_poly.type
_entity_poly.pdbx_seq_one_letter_code
_entity_poly.pdbx_strand_id
1 'polypeptide(L)'
;SGCGAVMFRLGSRLGRLAPVGAAALAAGCAAAATTTGVQAQSSKPHIRINYFNIMGPVEQARLALVLGGVPFDDARFDRDSFLAKKAAGELPYGQLPTMEVDGKTVAQS
;
A
#
# COMPACT_ATOMS: atom_id res chain seq x y z
N SER A 1 14.21 -24.12 36.34
CA SER A 1 13.57 -24.39 37.63
C SER A 1 13.73 -23.21 38.56
N GLY A 2 12.62 -22.76 39.16
CA GLY A 2 12.56 -21.75 40.22
C GLY A 2 12.67 -20.31 39.68
N CYS A 3 11.61 -19.53 39.48
CA CYS A 3 10.46 -19.26 40.36
C CYS A 3 10.90 -18.65 41.71
N GLY A 4 10.43 -17.43 41.99
CA GLY A 4 10.62 -16.73 43.27
C GLY A 4 11.04 -15.27 43.07
N ALA A 5 10.13 -14.36 42.74
CA ALA A 5 9.26 -13.64 43.69
C ALA A 5 10.03 -12.69 44.61
N VAL A 6 9.94 -11.39 44.33
CA VAL A 6 10.09 -10.30 45.29
C VAL A 6 8.92 -9.34 45.01
N MET A 7 7.76 -9.55 45.63
CA MET A 7 7.34 -9.01 46.94
C MET A 7 7.52 -7.49 47.09
N PHE A 8 6.37 -6.85 47.32
CA PHE A 8 6.16 -5.82 48.34
C PHE A 8 6.45 -4.36 47.97
N ARG A 9 5.38 -3.58 47.71
CA ARG A 9 4.74 -2.70 48.70
C ARG A 9 4.00 -1.56 48.00
N LEU A 10 2.71 -1.42 48.28
CA LEU A 10 2.11 -0.16 48.74
C LEU A 10 0.71 -0.50 49.26
N GLY A 11 0.42 -0.26 50.53
CA GLY A 11 -0.04 1.07 50.95
C GLY A 11 -1.56 1.14 50.71
N SER A 12 -2.37 0.55 51.58
CA SER A 12 -3.00 1.26 52.71
C SER A 12 -4.18 2.14 52.30
N ARG A 13 -5.34 1.75 52.86
CA ARG A 13 -6.47 2.60 53.26
C ARG A 13 -7.34 3.14 52.13
N LEU A 14 -8.61 2.77 52.13
CA LEU A 14 -9.68 3.51 52.81
C LEU A 14 -11.01 2.91 52.36
N GLY A 15 -11.83 2.48 53.31
CA GLY A 15 -13.22 2.17 53.02
C GLY A 15 -13.98 3.43 52.63
N ARG A 16 -14.97 3.29 51.74
CA ARG A 16 -16.16 4.13 51.77
C ARG A 16 -17.33 3.46 51.06
N LEU A 17 -18.47 3.56 51.71
CA LEU A 17 -19.80 3.15 51.28
C LEU A 17 -20.19 3.69 49.89
N ALA A 18 -21.12 2.97 49.27
CA ALA A 18 -21.90 3.28 48.06
C ALA A 18 -22.48 4.72 48.03
N PRO A 19 -22.95 5.17 46.85
CA PRO A 19 -24.39 5.03 46.64
C PRO A 19 -24.82 4.59 45.24
N VAL A 20 -26.03 4.06 45.23
CA VAL A 20 -26.93 3.78 44.11
C VAL A 20 -27.34 5.10 43.43
N GLY A 21 -27.30 5.15 42.09
CA GLY A 21 -27.82 6.23 41.26
C GLY A 21 -27.23 6.13 39.84
N ALA A 22 -27.96 5.58 38.88
CA ALA A 22 -28.89 6.28 37.98
C ALA A 22 -28.19 7.01 36.81
N ALA A 23 -28.65 6.66 35.59
CA ALA A 23 -28.41 7.34 34.31
C ALA A 23 -26.96 7.26 33.76
N ALA A 24 -26.69 7.08 32.48
CA ALA A 24 -27.50 7.19 31.28
C ALA A 24 -26.93 6.23 30.22
N LEU A 25 -27.82 5.64 29.42
CA LEU A 25 -27.50 5.07 28.12
C LEU A 25 -27.02 6.20 27.20
N ALA A 26 -25.72 6.50 27.22
CA ALA A 26 -25.06 7.09 26.07
C ALA A 26 -24.42 5.93 25.30
N ALA A 27 -25.20 5.37 24.36
CA ALA A 27 -24.65 4.58 23.26
C ALA A 27 -23.76 5.51 22.43
N GLY A 28 -22.54 5.72 22.92
CA GLY A 28 -21.45 6.23 22.10
C GLY A 28 -21.15 5.15 21.08
N CYS A 29 -21.72 5.30 19.89
CA CYS A 29 -21.25 4.61 18.71
C CYS A 29 -19.77 4.99 18.58
N ALA A 30 -18.89 4.12 19.07
CA ALA A 30 -17.48 4.21 18.82
C ALA A 30 -17.32 4.01 17.31
N ALA A 31 -17.37 5.13 16.58
CA ALA A 31 -16.79 5.21 15.27
C ALA A 31 -15.30 4.93 15.46
N ALA A 32 -14.95 3.64 15.43
CA ALA A 32 -13.62 3.20 15.07
C ALA A 32 -13.43 3.67 13.63
N ALA A 33 -13.13 4.96 13.47
CA ALA A 33 -12.41 5.44 12.32
C ALA A 33 -11.08 4.73 12.39
N THR A 34 -11.01 3.55 11.76
CA THR A 34 -9.79 3.04 11.17
C THR A 34 -9.28 4.15 10.26
N THR A 35 -8.53 5.09 10.85
CA THR A 35 -7.54 5.88 10.14
C THR A 35 -6.52 4.86 9.67
N THR A 36 -6.84 4.21 8.54
CA THR A 36 -5.86 3.52 7.74
C THR A 36 -4.84 4.59 7.38
N GLY A 37 -3.73 4.58 8.11
CA GLY A 37 -2.61 5.45 7.82
C GLY A 37 -2.25 5.24 6.36
N VAL A 38 -2.46 6.27 5.55
CA VAL A 38 -1.76 6.39 4.28
C VAL A 38 -0.30 6.54 4.68
N GLN A 39 0.44 5.43 4.63
CA GLN A 39 1.88 5.44 4.79
C GLN A 39 2.43 6.28 3.65
N ALA A 40 2.86 7.50 3.96
CA ALA A 40 3.62 8.33 3.04
C ALA A 40 4.97 7.63 2.80
N GLN A 41 5.06 6.87 1.72
CA GLN A 41 6.34 6.31 1.29
C GLN A 41 7.16 7.44 0.68
N SER A 42 8.21 7.86 1.39
CA SER A 42 9.13 8.94 1.05
C SER A 42 10.31 8.49 0.17
N SER A 43 10.11 7.42 -0.61
CA SER A 43 10.99 7.04 -1.71
C SER A 43 10.18 7.04 -3.00
N LYS A 44 10.71 7.66 -4.05
CA LYS A 44 10.06 7.60 -5.37
C LYS A 44 9.99 6.12 -5.80
N PRO A 45 8.83 5.64 -6.29
CA PRO A 45 8.70 4.25 -6.72
C PRO A 45 9.60 3.99 -7.92
N HIS A 46 10.08 2.75 -8.05
CA HIS A 46 10.80 2.33 -9.24
C HIS A 46 9.78 1.96 -10.32
N ILE A 47 9.73 2.75 -11.39
CA ILE A 47 8.76 2.59 -12.47
C ILE A 47 9.46 2.19 -13.75
N ARG A 48 8.97 1.13 -14.40
CA ARG A 48 9.38 0.74 -15.76
C ARG A 48 8.16 0.66 -16.65
N ILE A 49 8.22 1.32 -17.81
CA ILE A 49 7.21 1.27 -18.85
C ILE A 49 7.69 0.34 -19.95
N ASN A 50 6.84 -0.59 -20.36
CA ASN A 50 7.08 -1.53 -21.43
C ASN A 50 6.11 -1.25 -22.60
N TYR A 51 6.62 -0.80 -23.76
CA TYR A 51 5.79 -0.52 -24.94
C TYR A 51 6.55 -0.62 -26.28
N PHE A 52 5.84 -0.47 -27.39
CA PHE A 52 6.44 -0.37 -28.71
C PHE A 52 7.12 0.99 -28.94
N ASN A 53 8.05 1.05 -29.90
CA ASN A 53 8.65 2.30 -30.38
C ASN A 53 7.73 3.06 -31.34
N ILE A 54 6.48 3.30 -30.92
CA ILE A 54 5.48 4.08 -31.65
C ILE A 54 4.79 5.05 -30.71
N MET A 55 4.21 6.10 -31.26
CA MET A 55 3.29 6.97 -30.51
C MET A 55 1.99 6.19 -30.24
N GLY A 56 1.52 6.24 -29.00
CA GLY A 56 0.36 5.46 -28.56
C GLY A 56 -0.13 5.86 -27.18
N PRO A 57 -1.03 5.08 -26.57
CA PRO A 57 -1.63 5.38 -25.26
C PRO A 57 -0.59 5.54 -24.13
N VAL A 58 0.59 4.95 -24.27
CA VAL A 58 1.65 5.06 -23.26
C VAL A 58 2.23 6.47 -23.13
N GLU A 59 2.04 7.33 -24.14
CA GLU A 59 2.59 8.69 -24.13
C GLU A 59 2.00 9.54 -23.01
N GLN A 60 0.73 9.33 -22.69
CA GLN A 60 0.06 9.99 -21.56
C GLN A 60 0.73 9.64 -20.24
N ALA A 61 1.10 8.37 -20.05
CA ALA A 61 1.80 7.91 -18.86
C ALA A 61 3.23 8.48 -18.79
N ARG A 62 3.97 8.49 -19.91
CA ARG A 62 5.31 9.11 -19.97
C ARG A 62 5.27 10.58 -19.60
N LEU A 63 4.32 11.34 -20.17
CA LEU A 63 4.16 12.75 -19.86
C LEU A 63 3.82 12.96 -18.39
N ALA A 64 2.91 12.17 -17.82
CA ALA A 64 2.57 12.27 -16.40
C ALA A 64 3.79 12.04 -15.49
N LEU A 65 4.64 11.06 -15.82
CA LEU A 65 5.85 10.75 -15.05
C LEU A 65 6.90 11.86 -15.17
N VAL A 66 7.10 12.39 -16.39
CA VAL A 66 7.99 13.53 -16.64
C VAL A 66 7.52 14.77 -15.88
N LEU A 67 6.23 15.11 -15.96
CA LEU A 67 5.64 16.25 -15.27
C LEU A 67 5.71 16.10 -13.74
N GLY A 68 5.56 14.87 -13.23
CA GLY A 68 5.72 14.54 -11.82
C GLY A 68 7.18 14.48 -11.34
N GLY A 69 8.16 14.62 -12.23
CA GLY A 69 9.58 14.47 -11.91
C GLY A 69 9.92 13.09 -11.33
N VAL A 70 9.18 12.06 -11.73
CA VAL A 70 9.38 10.67 -11.30
C VAL A 70 10.33 10.01 -12.31
N PRO A 71 11.52 9.54 -11.89
CA PRO A 71 12.40 8.80 -12.78
C PRO A 71 11.75 7.47 -13.15
N PHE A 72 11.86 7.07 -14.42
CA PHE A 72 11.32 5.81 -14.90
C PHE A 72 12.17 5.26 -16.06
N ASP A 73 12.12 3.95 -16.25
CA ASP A 73 12.74 3.26 -17.38
C ASP A 73 11.75 3.12 -18.54
N ASP A 74 12.13 3.55 -19.76
CA ASP A 74 11.33 3.37 -20.99
C ASP A 74 11.89 2.19 -21.80
N ALA A 75 11.36 0.99 -21.56
CA ALA A 75 11.73 -0.21 -22.29
C ALA A 75 10.91 -0.35 -23.57
N ARG A 76 11.60 -0.22 -24.71
CA ARG A 76 11.00 -0.31 -26.04
C ARG A 76 11.18 -1.69 -26.65
N PHE A 77 10.08 -2.26 -27.10
CA PHE A 77 10.04 -3.59 -27.72
C PHE A 77 9.73 -3.50 -29.21
N ASP A 78 10.30 -4.45 -29.95
CA ASP A 78 9.88 -4.78 -31.31
C ASP A 78 8.75 -5.83 -31.28
N ARG A 79 8.26 -6.22 -32.46
CA ARG A 79 7.18 -7.19 -32.57
C ARG A 79 7.60 -8.59 -32.12
N ASP A 80 8.84 -8.99 -32.38
CA ASP A 80 9.33 -10.33 -32.06
C ASP A 80 9.52 -10.52 -30.55
N SER A 81 10.11 -9.54 -29.87
CA SER A 81 10.21 -9.55 -28.40
C SER A 81 8.83 -9.53 -27.73
N PHE A 82 7.86 -8.81 -28.29
CA PHE A 82 6.47 -8.87 -27.81
C PHE A 82 5.87 -10.27 -27.94
N LEU A 83 6.03 -10.92 -29.10
CA LEU A 83 5.53 -12.27 -29.32
C LEU A 83 6.18 -13.29 -28.37
N ALA A 84 7.50 -13.18 -28.15
CA ALA A 84 8.22 -14.00 -27.20
C ALA A 84 7.69 -13.84 -25.77
N LYS A 85 7.50 -12.60 -25.30
CA LYS A 85 6.94 -12.30 -23.97
C LYS A 85 5.50 -12.77 -23.80
N LYS A 86 4.71 -12.62 -24.86
CA LYS A 86 3.32 -13.12 -24.88
C LYS A 86 3.29 -14.65 -24.78
N ALA A 87 4.16 -15.35 -25.52
CA ALA A 87 4.26 -16.81 -25.45
C ALA A 87 4.79 -17.29 -24.09
N ALA A 88 5.68 -16.53 -23.46
CA ALA A 88 6.20 -16.79 -22.12
C ALA A 88 5.18 -16.52 -20.99
N GLY A 89 4.05 -15.87 -21.29
CA GLY A 89 3.03 -15.54 -20.28
C GLY A 89 3.41 -14.39 -19.33
N GLU A 90 4.42 -13.58 -19.69
CA GLU A 90 4.89 -12.44 -18.88
C GLU A 90 3.92 -11.25 -18.89
N LEU A 91 2.98 -11.23 -19.84
CA LEU A 91 2.00 -10.16 -20.01
C LEU A 91 0.66 -10.59 -19.40
N PRO A 92 0.17 -9.94 -18.33
CA PRO A 92 -1.04 -10.37 -17.60
C PRO A 92 -2.27 -10.53 -18.50
N TYR A 93 -2.42 -9.64 -19.48
CA TYR A 93 -3.52 -9.66 -20.45
C TYR A 93 -3.03 -9.95 -21.89
N GLY A 94 -1.77 -10.36 -22.06
CA GLY A 94 -1.21 -10.61 -23.39
C GLY A 94 -1.12 -9.38 -24.30
N GLN A 95 -1.17 -8.18 -23.71
CA GLN A 95 -1.22 -6.88 -24.38
C GLN A 95 -0.21 -5.92 -23.78
N LEU A 96 0.15 -4.90 -24.57
CA LEU A 96 0.93 -3.73 -24.17
C LEU A 96 0.03 -2.49 -24.34
N PRO A 97 0.19 -1.42 -23.54
CA PRO A 97 1.28 -1.17 -22.59
C PRO A 97 1.15 -1.93 -21.27
N THR A 98 2.30 -2.28 -20.69
CA THR A 98 2.41 -2.72 -19.29
C THR A 98 3.38 -1.80 -18.54
N MET A 99 3.15 -1.62 -17.25
CA MET A 99 4.00 -0.82 -16.38
C MET A 99 4.33 -1.63 -15.13
N GLU A 100 5.57 -1.62 -14.70
CA GLU A 100 6.02 -2.25 -13.47
C GLU A 100 6.24 -1.17 -12.42
N VAL A 101 5.59 -1.31 -11.27
CA VAL A 101 5.73 -0.41 -10.12
C VAL A 101 6.17 -1.25 -8.94
N ASP A 102 7.41 -1.05 -8.49
CA ASP A 102 8.01 -1.79 -7.36
C ASP A 102 7.87 -3.32 -7.49
N GLY A 103 8.09 -3.83 -8.70
CA GLY A 103 8.01 -5.25 -9.02
C GLY A 103 6.59 -5.79 -9.24
N LYS A 104 5.56 -4.94 -9.18
CA LYS A 104 4.18 -5.31 -9.53
C LYS A 104 3.85 -4.84 -10.94
N THR A 105 3.45 -5.77 -11.80
CA THR A 105 3.01 -5.46 -13.15
C THR A 105 1.56 -4.99 -13.13
N VAL A 106 1.34 -3.75 -13.59
CA VAL A 106 0.02 -3.21 -13.92
C VAL A 106 -0.16 -3.21 -15.43
N ALA A 107 -1.34 -3.59 -15.86
CA ALA A 107 -1.72 -3.62 -17.27
C ALA A 107 -3.06 -2.90 -17.43
N GLN A 108 -3.28 -2.36 -18.61
CA GLN A 108 -4.57 -1.77 -18.97
C GLN A 108 -5.59 -2.89 -19.20
N SER A 109 -6.76 -2.79 -18.57
CA SER A 109 -7.89 -3.74 -18.66
C SER A 109 -8.82 -3.44 -19.83
#